data_AF-G5A978-F1
#
_entry.id   AF-G5A978-F1
#
_cell.length_a   1.000
_cell.length_b   1.000
_cell.length_c   1.000
_cell.angle_alpha   90.00
_cell.angle_beta   90.00
_cell.angle_gamma   90.00
#
_symmetry.space_group_name_H-M   'P 1'
#
loop_
_entity.id
_entity.type
_entity.pdbx_description
1 polymer ?
#
loop_
_entity_poly.entity_id
_entity_poly.type
_entity_poly.pdbx_seq_one_letter_code
_entity_poly.pdbx_strand_id
1 'polypeptide(L)' 'NCTEGYNCEVVNPWYYQCRAAKAVKTVEQWGQCGGVDYRGLTKCPAGFECNYVNDWYSQCIPKKNP' A
#
# COMPACT_ATOMS: atom_id res chain seq x y z
N ASN A 1 -9.66 -8.23 -20.36
CA ASN A 1 -9.81 -7.98 -18.92
C ASN A 1 -8.89 -8.95 -18.18
N CYS A 2 -8.10 -8.50 -17.22
CA CYS A 2 -7.16 -9.36 -16.50
C CYS A 2 -7.85 -10.08 -15.33
N THR A 3 -7.35 -11.26 -14.96
CA THR A 3 -7.82 -12.01 -13.79
C THR A 3 -7.45 -11.27 -12.50
N GLU A 4 -8.14 -11.57 -11.40
CA GLU A 4 -7.87 -11.00 -10.07
C GLU A 4 -6.37 -11.14 -9.70
N GLY A 5 -5.79 -10.04 -9.20
CA GLY A 5 -4.36 -9.98 -8.88
C GLY A 5 -3.44 -9.70 -10.08
N TYR A 6 -3.97 -9.39 -11.27
CA TYR A 6 -3.18 -8.99 -12.43
C TYR A 6 -3.58 -7.58 -12.91
N ASN A 7 -2.58 -6.72 -13.16
CA ASN A 7 -2.75 -5.40 -13.77
C ASN A 7 -2.43 -5.45 -15.27
N CYS A 8 -3.14 -4.65 -16.06
CA CYS A 8 -2.86 -4.47 -17.47
C CYS A 8 -1.66 -3.51 -17.61
N GLU A 9 -0.52 -4.01 -18.08
CA GLU A 9 0.67 -3.21 -18.36
C GLU A 9 0.81 -2.95 -19.85
N VAL A 10 1.09 -1.69 -20.19
CA VAL A 10 1.46 -1.29 -21.55
C VAL A 10 2.89 -1.74 -21.80
N VAL A 11 3.06 -2.76 -22.64
CA VAL A 11 4.40 -3.29 -22.98
C VAL A 11 5.05 -2.41 -24.03
N ASN A 12 4.24 -1.98 -24.99
CA ASN A 12 4.60 -1.09 -26.08
C ASN A 12 3.31 -0.46 -26.65
N PRO A 13 3.40 0.48 -27.61
CA PRO A 13 2.25 1.22 -28.12
C PRO A 13 1.12 0.37 -28.74
N TRP A 14 1.37 -0.90 -29.05
CA TRP A 14 0.43 -1.78 -29.73
C TRP A 14 0.08 -3.05 -28.93
N TYR A 15 0.72 -3.25 -27.78
CA TYR A 15 0.60 -4.49 -27.02
C TYR A 15 0.44 -4.21 -25.53
N TYR A 16 -0.64 -4.76 -24.99
CA TYR A 16 -0.99 -4.72 -23.58
C TYR A 16 -0.97 -6.15 -23.05
N GLN A 17 -0.37 -6.36 -21.88
CA GLN A 17 -0.33 -7.66 -21.25
C GLN A 17 -0.79 -7.59 -19.80
N CYS A 18 -1.47 -8.65 -19.36
CA CYS A 18 -1.77 -8.84 -17.95
C CYS A 18 -0.51 -9.35 -17.24
N ARG A 19 -0.01 -8.57 -16.29
CA ARG A 19 1.10 -8.97 -15.41
C ARG A 19 0.61 -9.06 -13.98
N ALA A 20 1.29 -9.89 -13.18
CA ALA A 20 0.97 -10.01 -11.77
C ALA A 20 1.10 -8.63 -11.12
N ALA A 21 0.01 -8.15 -10.52
CA ALA A 21 0.00 -6.91 -9.77
C ALA A 21 1.03 -7.05 -8.66
N LYS A 22 2.09 -6.25 -8.74
CA LYS A 22 3.20 -6.31 -7.79
C LYS A 22 2.63 -6.20 -6.38
N ALA A 23 2.79 -7.26 -5.59
CA ALA A 23 2.34 -7.28 -4.20
C ALA A 23 2.99 -6.10 -3.47
N VAL A 24 2.19 -5.09 -3.14
CA VAL A 24 2.67 -3.95 -2.36
C VAL A 24 2.93 -4.51 -0.96
N LYS A 25 4.20 -4.55 -0.55
CA LYS A 25 4.52 -4.79 0.86
C LYS A 25 3.93 -3.64 1.66
N THR A 26 2.96 -3.96 2.48
CA THR A 26 2.32 -3.03 3.41
C THR A 26 2.77 -3.34 4.82
N VAL A 27 2.63 -2.35 5.71
CA VAL A 27 2.72 -2.55 7.15
C VAL A 27 1.67 -3.57 7.58
N GLU A 28 1.91 -4.27 8.68
CA GLU A 28 0.86 -5.02 9.37
C GLU A 28 -0.25 -4.09 9.87
N GLN A 29 -1.44 -4.65 10.08
CA GLN A 29 -2.53 -3.92 10.72
C GLN A 29 -2.07 -3.41 12.09
N TRP A 30 -2.36 -2.16 12.43
CA TRP A 30 -1.90 -1.53 13.68
C TRP A 30 -0.38 -1.39 13.83
N GLY A 31 0.40 -1.68 12.80
CA GLY A 31 1.86 -1.48 12.83
C GLY A 31 2.26 -0.01 12.62
N GLN A 32 3.54 0.29 12.87
CA GLN A 32 4.12 1.61 12.60
C GLN A 32 4.23 1.84 11.09
N CYS A 33 3.82 3.01 10.62
CA CYS A 33 3.88 3.41 9.22
C CYS A 33 4.66 4.71 8.98
N GLY A 34 5.11 5.37 10.04
CA GLY A 34 5.85 6.63 9.95
C GLY A 34 6.50 7.04 11.27
N GLY A 35 7.36 8.05 11.18
CA GLY A 35 8.15 8.61 12.29
C GLY A 35 9.48 9.16 11.80
N VAL A 36 10.08 10.12 12.52
CA VAL A 36 11.34 10.82 12.16
C VAL A 36 12.47 9.86 11.75
N ASP A 37 12.62 8.71 12.39
CA ASP A 37 13.67 7.71 12.09
C ASP A 37 13.13 6.38 11.55
N TYR A 38 11.86 6.32 11.14
CA TYR A 38 11.24 5.09 10.70
C TYR A 38 11.65 4.74 9.25
N ARG A 39 12.37 3.62 9.09
CA ARG A 39 12.87 3.11 7.78
C ARG A 39 12.09 1.92 7.23
N GLY A 40 10.98 1.57 7.89
CA GLY A 40 10.14 0.44 7.49
C GLY A 40 9.17 0.79 6.36
N LEU A 41 8.16 -0.06 6.19
CA LEU A 41 7.11 0.14 5.20
C LEU A 41 6.22 1.30 5.63
N THR A 42 5.87 2.20 4.72
CA THR A 42 5.03 3.38 5.02
C THR A 42 3.60 3.25 4.54
N LYS A 43 3.33 2.25 3.68
CA LYS A 43 1.99 1.99 3.14
C LYS A 43 1.22 1.05 4.06
N CYS A 44 0.06 1.48 4.52
CA CYS A 44 -0.89 0.64 5.26
C CYS A 44 -1.62 -0.34 4.33
N PRO A 45 -2.10 -1.48 4.86
CA PRO A 45 -2.90 -2.44 4.10
C PRO A 45 -4.23 -1.81 3.66
N ALA A 46 -4.90 -2.43 2.69
CA ALA A 46 -6.21 -1.96 2.24
C ALA A 46 -7.20 -1.85 3.42
N GLY A 47 -7.96 -0.76 3.46
CA GLY A 47 -8.86 -0.46 4.58
C GLY A 47 -8.22 0.22 5.79
N PHE A 48 -6.89 0.41 5.80
CA PHE A 48 -6.17 1.14 6.83
C PHE A 48 -5.56 2.44 6.29
N GLU A 49 -5.36 3.41 7.16
CA GLU A 49 -4.67 4.66 6.90
C GLU A 49 -3.58 4.92 7.95
N CYS A 50 -2.52 5.58 7.52
CA CYS A 50 -1.42 5.92 8.42
C CYS A 50 -1.80 7.15 9.22
N ASN A 51 -2.20 6.96 10.48
CA ASN A 51 -2.56 8.04 11.37
C ASN A 51 -1.32 8.52 12.14
N TYR A 52 -1.07 9.82 12.04
CA TYR A 52 -0.03 10.48 12.82
C TYR A 52 -0.40 10.47 14.31
N VAL A 53 0.51 9.97 15.15
CA VAL A 53 0.35 10.00 16.61
C VAL A 53 1.29 11.02 17.23
N ASN A 54 2.57 11.01 16.82
CA ASN A 54 3.58 11.99 17.19
C ASN A 54 4.74 11.96 16.17
N ASP A 55 5.73 12.84 16.34
CA ASP A 55 6.85 12.99 15.41
C ASP A 55 7.62 11.67 15.18
N TRP A 56 7.69 10.81 16.19
CA TRP A 56 8.45 9.56 16.16
C TRP A 56 7.61 8.35 15.74
N TYR A 57 6.29 8.47 15.76
CA TYR A 57 5.38 7.34 15.60
C TYR A 57 4.08 7.73 14.88
N SER A 58 3.83 7.05 13.77
CA SER A 58 2.54 7.02 13.08
C SER A 58 2.09 5.57 12.93
N GLN A 59 0.80 5.29 13.09
CA GLN A 59 0.25 3.94 13.14
C GLN A 59 -0.77 3.70 12.03
N CYS A 60 -0.75 2.50 11.43
CA CYS A 60 -1.82 2.07 10.54
C CYS A 60 -3.09 1.75 11.32
N ILE A 61 -4.08 2.63 11.27
CA ILE A 61 -5.39 2.41 11.89
C ILE A 61 -6.45 2.15 10.81
N PRO A 62 -7.55 1.44 11.11
CA PRO A 62 -8.67 1.31 10.19
C PRO A 62 -9.17 2.68 9.79
N LYS A 63 -9.41 2.86 8.48
CA LYS A 63 -10.07 4.06 7.98
C LYS A 63 -11.41 4.18 8.71
N LYS A 64 -11.67 5.33 9.31
CA LYS A 64 -13.03 5.63 9.78
C LYS A 64 -13.89 5.79 8.54
N ASN A 65 -14.65 4.77 8.19
CA ASN A 65 -15.69 4.90 7.17
C ASN A 65 -16.60 6.08 7.59
N PRO A 66 -16.87 7.07 6.72
CA PRO A 66 -18.07 7.89 6.84
C PRO A 66 -19.33 7.06 6.61
#